data_AF-A0A945SEP9-F1
#
_entry.id   AF-A0A945SEP9-F1
#
_cell.length_a   1.000
_cell.length_b   1.000
_cell.length_c   1.000
_cell.angle_alpha   90.00
_cell.angle_beta   90.00
_cell.angle_gamma   90.00
#
_symmetry.space_group_name_H-M   'P 1'
#
loop_
_entity.id
_entity.type
_entity.pdbx_description
1 polymer ?
#
loop_
_entity_poly.entity_id
_entity_poly.type
_entity_poly.pdbx_seq_one_letter_code
_entity_poly.pdbx_strand_id
1 'polypeptide(L)'
;MKNILIKIRDNHEQIFRVSLFLLTLALIVYAFPRQAKFKYEFTKGKPWMHETIIAPFDFSILKSIEEIESEKEIINKQHAPIFNFNDAIFEIKAEEFVNLFEDKWALDKKIQKDLKFTFSNIFKLKSARNNTKKHDLVNFGFNKLQEIYSKGIIQQNLDNSHGSQVLLKK
;
A
#
# COMPACT_ATOMS: atom_id res chain seq x y z
N MET A 1 65.70 -64.92 0.51
CA MET A 1 65.11 -64.36 -0.73
C MET A 1 64.12 -65.32 -1.43
N LYS A 2 64.36 -66.65 -1.48
CA LYS A 2 63.43 -67.62 -2.11
C LYS A 2 62.00 -67.60 -1.55
N ASN A 3 61.84 -67.40 -0.24
CA ASN A 3 60.51 -67.43 0.40
C ASN A 3 59.61 -66.25 0.00
N ILE A 4 60.19 -65.11 -0.38
CA ILE A 4 59.45 -63.92 -0.84
C ILE A 4 58.93 -64.16 -2.27
N LEU A 5 59.75 -64.76 -3.13
CA LEU A 5 59.38 -65.10 -4.50
C LEU A 5 58.26 -66.15 -4.56
N ILE A 6 58.29 -67.16 -3.68
CA ILE A 6 57.23 -68.16 -3.55
C ILE A 6 55.92 -67.49 -3.09
N LYS A 7 56.00 -66.60 -2.10
CA LYS A 7 54.83 -65.87 -1.59
C LYS A 7 54.21 -64.91 -2.63
N ILE A 8 55.01 -64.35 -3.53
CA ILE A 8 54.54 -63.54 -4.67
C ILE A 8 53.84 -64.41 -5.71
N ARG A 9 54.39 -65.59 -6.04
CA ARG A 9 53.80 -66.53 -6.99
C ARG A 9 52.44 -67.05 -6.53
N ASP A 10 52.33 -67.45 -5.26
CA ASP A 10 51.15 -68.11 -4.74
C ASP A 10 49.99 -67.11 -4.49
N ASN A 11 50.28 -65.80 -4.38
CA ASN A 11 49.29 -64.73 -4.19
C ASN A 11 49.14 -63.81 -5.42
N HIS A 12 49.50 -64.28 -6.62
CA HIS A 12 49.52 -63.48 -7.85
C HIS A 12 48.16 -62.81 -8.16
N GLU A 13 47.05 -63.46 -7.84
CA GLU A 13 45.70 -62.92 -8.07
C GLU A 13 45.43 -61.65 -7.23
N GLN A 14 45.80 -61.68 -5.94
CA GLN A 14 45.64 -60.53 -5.04
C GLN A 14 46.59 -59.39 -5.41
N ILE A 15 47.83 -59.73 -5.77
CA ILE A 15 48.84 -58.76 -6.22
C ILE A 15 48.39 -58.08 -7.51
N PHE A 16 47.84 -58.83 -8.47
CA PHE A 16 47.30 -58.28 -9.70
C PHE A 16 46.13 -57.33 -9.43
N ARG A 17 45.19 -57.71 -8.55
CA ARG A 17 44.05 -56.85 -8.16
C ARG A 17 44.50 -55.54 -7.53
N VAL A 18 45.44 -55.59 -6.59
CA VAL A 18 46.01 -54.39 -5.93
C VAL A 18 46.79 -53.53 -6.93
N SER A 19 47.58 -54.15 -7.80
CA SER A 19 48.32 -53.44 -8.84
C SER A 19 47.38 -52.72 -9.81
N LEU A 20 46.27 -53.36 -10.18
CA LEU A 20 45.28 -52.77 -11.08
C LEU A 20 44.58 -51.57 -10.42
N PHE A 21 44.26 -51.67 -9.12
CA PHE A 21 43.73 -50.55 -8.35
C PHE A 21 44.71 -49.37 -8.25
N LEU A 22 45.99 -49.63 -7.97
CA LEU A 22 47.01 -48.59 -7.91
C LEU A 22 47.23 -47.91 -9.27
N LEU A 23 47.22 -48.69 -10.35
CA LEU A 23 47.34 -48.19 -11.71
C LEU A 23 46.16 -47.28 -12.07
N THR A 24 44.92 -47.72 -11.79
CA THR A 24 43.73 -46.91 -12.08
C THR A 24 43.68 -45.64 -11.24
N LEU A 25 44.04 -45.71 -9.96
CA LEU A 25 44.15 -44.54 -9.10
C LEU A 25 45.16 -43.52 -9.64
N ALA A 26 46.35 -43.98 -10.07
CA ALA A 26 47.37 -43.12 -10.65
C ALA A 26 46.88 -42.44 -11.94
N LEU A 27 46.15 -43.18 -12.80
CA LEU A 27 45.57 -42.63 -14.02
C LEU A 27 44.50 -41.57 -13.72
N ILE A 28 43.61 -41.81 -12.76
CA ILE A 28 42.57 -40.85 -12.35
C ILE A 28 43.22 -39.56 -11.83
N VAL A 29 44.22 -39.67 -10.94
CA VAL A 29 44.93 -38.51 -10.38
C VAL A 29 45.68 -37.75 -11.46
N TYR A 30 46.29 -38.45 -12.42
CA TYR A 30 46.97 -37.82 -13.55
C TYR A 30 45.99 -37.08 -14.48
N ALA A 31 44.81 -37.66 -14.72
CA ALA A 31 43.77 -37.06 -15.56
C ALA A 31 43.02 -35.91 -14.87
N PHE A 32 43.11 -35.79 -13.53
CA PHE A 32 42.40 -34.75 -12.79
C PHE A 32 43.01 -33.36 -13.08
N PRO A 33 42.23 -32.38 -13.56
CA PRO A 33 42.76 -31.06 -13.87
C PRO A 33 43.24 -30.37 -12.58
N ARG A 34 44.51 -29.95 -12.55
CA ARG A 34 45.14 -29.37 -11.34
C ARG A 34 44.52 -28.06 -10.88
N GLN A 35 43.82 -27.35 -11.74
CA GLN A 35 43.18 -26.07 -11.44
C GLN A 35 41.88 -25.97 -12.22
N ALA A 36 40.77 -25.74 -11.51
CA ALA A 36 39.57 -25.24 -12.13
C ALA A 36 39.88 -23.81 -12.61
N LYS A 37 40.14 -23.65 -13.91
CA LYS A 37 40.36 -22.32 -14.49
C LYS A 37 39.07 -21.54 -14.37
N PHE A 38 39.02 -20.61 -13.44
CA PHE A 38 37.90 -19.67 -13.35
C PHE A 38 37.96 -18.80 -14.61
N LYS A 39 36.90 -18.81 -15.42
CA LYS A 39 36.87 -18.10 -16.71
C LYS A 39 37.08 -16.58 -16.57
N TYR A 40 36.90 -16.04 -15.35
CA TYR A 40 36.96 -14.62 -15.02
C TYR A 40 38.11 -14.31 -14.07
N GLU A 41 39.36 -14.50 -14.52
CA GLU A 41 40.53 -14.04 -13.77
C GLU A 41 40.68 -12.52 -13.91
N PHE A 42 40.68 -11.80 -12.78
CA PHE A 42 40.88 -10.36 -12.76
C PHE A 42 42.21 -10.00 -12.13
N THR A 43 42.93 -9.05 -12.73
CA THR A 43 44.16 -8.48 -12.16
C THR A 43 43.90 -7.05 -11.70
N LYS A 44 44.30 -6.72 -10.46
CA LYS A 44 44.13 -5.38 -9.90
C LYS A 44 44.87 -4.35 -10.77
N GLY A 45 44.18 -3.27 -11.13
CA GLY A 45 44.73 -2.17 -11.93
C GLY A 45 44.63 -2.34 -13.45
N LYS A 46 44.04 -3.45 -13.94
CA LYS A 46 43.70 -3.62 -15.35
C LYS A 46 42.22 -3.30 -15.61
N PRO A 47 41.87 -2.85 -16.83
CA PRO A 47 40.46 -2.67 -17.21
C PRO A 47 39.71 -4.01 -17.20
N TRP A 48 38.39 -3.94 -17.01
CA TRP A 48 37.51 -5.10 -17.04
C TRP A 48 37.43 -5.67 -18.46
N MET A 49 37.87 -6.91 -18.66
CA MET A 49 37.99 -7.55 -19.98
C MET A 49 36.81 -8.49 -20.31
N HIS A 50 35.90 -8.71 -19.37
CA HIS A 50 34.78 -9.64 -19.54
C HIS A 50 33.49 -8.90 -19.84
N GLU A 51 32.50 -9.63 -20.36
CA GLU A 51 31.17 -9.06 -20.53
C GLU A 51 30.58 -8.69 -19.16
N THR A 52 29.84 -7.58 -19.12
CA THR A 52 29.09 -7.21 -17.92
C THR A 52 27.98 -8.24 -17.73
N ILE A 53 28.03 -8.96 -16.62
CA ILE A 53 26.98 -9.92 -16.27
C ILE A 53 25.82 -9.13 -15.68
N ILE A 54 24.73 -9.03 -16.42
CA ILE A 54 23.47 -8.42 -15.97
C ILE A 54 22.55 -9.54 -15.52
N ALA A 55 21.82 -9.33 -14.43
CA ALA A 55 20.82 -10.28 -13.97
C ALA A 55 19.71 -10.46 -15.02
N PRO A 56 19.19 -11.67 -15.26
CA PRO A 56 18.12 -11.90 -16.23
C PRO A 56 16.74 -11.44 -15.74
N PHE A 57 16.67 -10.78 -14.58
CA PHE A 57 15.46 -10.24 -13.98
C PHE A 57 15.79 -9.02 -13.12
N ASP A 58 14.78 -8.18 -12.92
CA ASP A 58 14.84 -7.05 -12.02
C ASP A 58 14.44 -7.47 -10.61
N PHE A 59 15.13 -6.92 -9.61
CA PHE A 59 14.72 -7.02 -8.21
C PHE A 59 14.04 -5.73 -7.77
N SER A 60 12.95 -5.85 -7.02
CA SER A 60 12.31 -4.69 -6.41
C SER A 60 13.22 -4.14 -5.31
N ILE A 61 13.61 -2.87 -5.44
CA ILE A 61 14.23 -2.14 -4.34
C ILE A 61 13.10 -1.69 -3.41
N LEU A 62 12.99 -2.36 -2.27
CA LEU A 62 11.98 -2.00 -1.26
C LEU A 62 12.41 -0.70 -0.58
N LYS A 63 11.48 0.25 -0.52
CA LYS A 63 11.65 1.48 0.26
C LYS A 63 11.68 1.17 1.75
N SER A 64 12.33 2.04 2.53
CA SER A 64 12.30 1.91 3.99
C SER A 64 10.91 2.23 4.54
N ILE A 65 10.62 1.79 5.76
CA ILE A 65 9.32 2.05 6.41
C ILE A 65 9.15 3.54 6.65
N GLU A 66 10.22 4.21 7.07
CA GLU A 66 10.27 5.65 7.34
C GLU A 66 9.99 6.46 6.07
N GLU A 67 10.55 6.05 4.92
CA GLU A 67 10.29 6.68 3.63
C GLU A 67 8.82 6.56 3.25
N ILE A 68 8.23 5.36 3.39
CA ILE A 68 6.81 5.12 3.10
C ILE A 68 5.89 5.96 3.99
N GLU A 69 6.20 6.07 5.28
CA GLU A 69 5.43 6.89 6.22
C GLU A 69 5.50 8.37 5.85
N SER A 70 6.70 8.86 5.52
CA SER A 70 6.89 10.25 5.08
C SER A 70 6.10 10.57 3.80
N GLU A 71 6.11 9.67 2.82
CA GLU A 71 5.37 9.82 1.57
C GLU A 71 3.85 9.81 1.81
N LYS A 72 3.36 8.92 2.68
CA LYS A 72 1.94 8.90 3.07
C LYS A 72 1.50 10.22 3.69
N GLU A 73 2.31 10.79 4.57
CA GLU A 73 2.02 12.10 5.14
C GLU A 73 1.97 13.21 4.10
N ILE A 74 2.91 13.21 3.15
CA ILE A 74 2.95 14.18 2.05
C ILE A 74 1.68 14.06 1.20
N ILE A 75 1.30 12.84 0.81
CA ILE A 75 0.08 12.58 0.04
C ILE A 75 -1.15 13.06 0.82
N ASN A 76 -1.24 12.73 2.12
CA ASN A 76 -2.37 13.18 2.94
C ASN A 76 -2.46 14.71 3.06
N LYS A 77 -1.32 15.42 3.10
CA LYS A 77 -1.28 16.88 3.17
C LYS A 77 -1.57 17.56 1.83
N GLN A 78 -1.17 16.96 0.72
CA GLN A 78 -1.18 17.61 -0.60
C GLN A 78 -2.31 17.13 -1.51
N HIS A 79 -2.94 16.00 -1.23
CA HIS A 79 -4.01 15.51 -2.10
C HIS A 79 -5.22 16.45 -2.06
N ALA A 80 -5.73 16.77 -3.25
CA ALA A 80 -7.03 17.38 -3.39
C ALA A 80 -8.11 16.30 -3.15
N PRO A 81 -8.98 16.46 -2.14
CA PRO A 81 -10.02 15.47 -1.94
C PRO A 81 -11.02 15.54 -3.10
N ILE A 82 -11.40 14.37 -3.61
CA ILE A 82 -12.39 14.22 -4.68
C ILE A 82 -13.60 13.54 -4.05
N PHE A 83 -14.76 14.18 -4.15
CA PHE A 83 -15.99 13.60 -3.63
C PHE A 83 -16.93 13.24 -4.78
N ASN A 84 -17.78 12.24 -4.54
CA ASN A 84 -18.89 11.92 -5.43
C ASN A 84 -20.14 12.59 -4.89
N PHE A 85 -20.88 13.22 -5.80
CA PHE A 85 -22.18 13.79 -5.46
C PHE A 85 -23.19 12.65 -5.21
N ASN A 86 -23.97 12.73 -4.13
CA ASN A 86 -24.95 11.70 -3.77
C ASN A 86 -26.19 12.33 -3.13
N ASP A 87 -27.27 12.45 -3.90
CA ASP A 87 -28.53 13.03 -3.46
C ASP A 87 -29.09 12.38 -2.17
N ALA A 88 -28.86 11.09 -1.94
CA ALA A 88 -29.35 10.41 -0.73
C ALA A 88 -28.68 10.94 0.55
N ILE A 89 -27.43 11.43 0.46
CA ILE A 89 -26.70 11.98 1.61
C ILE A 89 -27.33 13.29 2.08
N PHE A 90 -27.85 14.11 1.16
CA PHE A 90 -28.49 15.36 1.53
C PHE A 90 -29.70 15.12 2.44
N GLU A 91 -30.58 14.18 2.10
CA GLU A 91 -31.75 13.88 2.93
C GLU A 91 -31.35 13.41 4.33
N ILE A 92 -30.37 12.50 4.43
CA ILE A 92 -29.88 11.97 5.71
C ILE A 92 -29.33 13.11 6.58
N LYS A 93 -28.53 14.02 6.00
CA LYS A 93 -27.94 15.15 6.73
C LYS A 93 -28.94 16.25 7.05
N ALA A 94 -29.94 16.45 6.21
CA ALA A 94 -31.03 17.38 6.50
C ALA A 94 -31.90 16.88 7.66
N GLU A 95 -32.15 15.57 7.75
CA GLU A 95 -32.84 14.98 8.89
C GLU A 95 -32.03 15.12 10.18
N GLU A 96 -30.74 14.80 10.14
CA GLU A 96 -29.81 14.99 11.27
C GLU A 96 -29.78 16.46 11.73
N PHE A 97 -29.76 17.41 10.78
CA PHE A 97 -29.83 18.84 11.08
C PHE A 97 -31.09 19.22 11.86
N VAL A 98 -32.28 18.74 11.45
CA VAL A 98 -33.53 19.05 12.14
C VAL A 98 -33.53 18.52 13.57
N ASN A 99 -33.04 17.29 13.77
CA ASN A 99 -32.95 16.69 15.10
C ASN A 99 -31.98 17.47 16.00
N LEU A 100 -30.81 17.83 15.49
CA LEU A 100 -29.83 18.64 16.23
C LEU A 100 -30.35 20.05 16.52
N PHE A 101 -31.11 20.64 15.60
CA PHE A 101 -31.75 21.92 15.81
C PHE A 101 -32.75 21.85 16.96
N GLU A 102 -33.61 20.83 16.97
CA GLU A 102 -34.61 20.66 18.04
C GLU A 102 -33.94 20.49 19.41
N ASP A 103 -32.89 19.67 19.45
CA ASP A 103 -32.13 19.44 20.67
C ASP A 103 -31.52 20.72 21.22
N LYS A 104 -30.86 21.51 20.36
CA LYS A 104 -30.28 22.79 20.76
C LYS A 104 -31.35 23.83 21.13
N TRP A 105 -32.47 23.85 20.40
CA TRP A 105 -33.58 24.78 20.64
C TRP A 105 -34.25 24.50 22.00
N ALA A 106 -34.55 23.23 22.28
CA ALA A 106 -35.14 22.80 23.55
C ALA A 106 -34.22 23.14 24.74
N LEU A 107 -32.90 22.93 24.58
CA LEU A 107 -31.91 23.29 25.59
C LEU A 107 -31.81 24.79 25.82
N ASP A 108 -31.71 25.60 24.76
CA ASP A 108 -31.61 27.07 24.87
C ASP A 108 -32.86 27.69 25.50
N LYS A 109 -34.05 27.22 25.10
CA LYS A 109 -35.32 27.73 25.61
C LYS A 109 -35.77 27.09 26.92
N LYS A 110 -35.10 26.04 27.39
CA LYS A 110 -35.48 25.23 28.56
C LYS A 110 -36.92 24.68 28.43
N ILE A 111 -37.29 24.22 27.24
CA ILE A 111 -38.62 23.65 26.93
C ILE A 111 -38.45 22.14 26.64
N GLN A 112 -39.51 21.36 26.83
CA GLN A 112 -39.53 19.97 26.37
C GLN A 112 -39.45 19.90 24.84
N LYS A 113 -38.80 18.85 24.32
CA LYS A 113 -38.67 18.61 22.89
C LYS A 113 -40.06 18.38 22.26
N ASP A 114 -40.29 19.02 21.11
CA ASP A 114 -41.50 18.78 20.34
C ASP A 114 -41.35 17.50 19.51
N LEU A 115 -42.04 16.44 19.92
CA LEU A 115 -42.03 15.14 19.23
C LEU A 115 -42.58 15.20 17.80
N LYS A 116 -43.35 16.25 17.45
CA LYS A 116 -43.87 16.45 16.09
C LYS A 116 -42.89 17.25 15.23
N PHE A 117 -41.85 17.83 15.81
CA PHE A 117 -40.82 18.60 15.12
C PHE A 117 -39.78 17.67 14.49
N THR A 118 -40.20 16.98 13.44
CA THR A 118 -39.38 16.00 12.71
C THR A 118 -39.25 16.42 11.25
N PHE A 119 -38.14 16.04 10.61
CA PHE A 119 -37.87 16.35 9.21
C PHE A 119 -39.04 16.03 8.27
N SER A 120 -39.62 14.83 8.38
CA SER A 120 -40.76 14.42 7.56
C SER A 120 -41.98 15.32 7.74
N ASN A 121 -42.28 15.77 8.97
CA ASN A 121 -43.43 16.62 9.24
C ASN A 121 -43.23 18.06 8.76
N ILE A 122 -41.98 18.54 8.76
CA ILE A 122 -41.64 19.91 8.38
C ILE A 122 -41.48 20.04 6.86
N PHE A 123 -40.87 19.04 6.22
CA PHE A 123 -40.44 19.13 4.81
C PHE A 123 -41.09 18.12 3.85
N LYS A 124 -41.52 16.92 4.30
CA LYS A 124 -42.13 15.91 3.42
C LYS A 124 -43.66 15.99 3.39
N LEU A 125 -44.30 16.24 4.53
CA LEU A 125 -45.75 16.35 4.62
C LEU A 125 -46.20 17.77 4.21
N LYS A 126 -47.11 17.87 3.22
CA LYS A 126 -47.77 19.13 2.78
C LYS A 126 -48.74 19.69 3.84
N SER A 127 -48.37 19.64 5.11
CA SER A 127 -49.11 20.20 6.23
C SER A 127 -49.05 21.73 6.19
N ALA A 128 -50.08 22.38 6.75
CA ALA A 128 -50.22 23.84 6.77
C ALA A 128 -48.94 24.55 7.22
N ARG A 129 -48.60 25.64 6.51
CA ARG A 129 -47.45 26.51 6.79
C ARG A 129 -47.55 27.07 8.21
N ASN A 130 -46.80 26.51 9.15
CA ASN A 130 -46.70 27.04 10.50
C ASN A 130 -45.73 28.23 10.51
N ASN A 131 -46.26 29.45 10.61
CA ASN A 131 -45.48 30.70 10.61
C ASN A 131 -44.88 31.02 12.00
N THR A 132 -44.19 30.07 12.63
CA THR A 132 -43.47 30.36 13.88
C THR A 132 -42.02 30.72 13.60
N LYS A 133 -41.44 31.58 14.43
CA LYS A 133 -40.01 31.95 14.34
C LYS A 133 -39.09 30.72 14.32
N LYS A 134 -39.49 29.65 15.02
CA LYS A 134 -38.78 28.36 15.05
C LYS A 134 -38.78 27.69 13.68
N HIS A 135 -39.94 27.59 13.03
CA HIS A 135 -40.05 27.02 11.69
C HIS A 135 -39.31 27.88 10.66
N ASP A 136 -39.38 29.21 10.75
CA ASP A 136 -38.66 30.10 9.84
C ASP A 136 -37.14 29.92 9.92
N LEU A 137 -36.59 29.78 11.14
CA LEU A 137 -35.17 29.51 11.37
C LEU A 137 -34.73 28.17 10.80
N VAL A 138 -35.52 27.11 10.98
CA VAL A 138 -35.21 25.78 10.42
C VAL A 138 -35.31 25.77 8.91
N ASN A 139 -36.32 26.42 8.34
CA ASN A 139 -36.45 26.56 6.89
C ASN A 139 -35.28 27.34 6.30
N PHE A 140 -34.83 28.41 6.96
CA PHE A 140 -33.64 29.15 6.56
C PHE A 140 -32.39 28.26 6.58
N GLY A 141 -32.16 27.52 7.66
CA GLY A 141 -31.02 26.61 7.78
C GLY A 141 -31.04 25.50 6.73
N PHE A 142 -32.21 24.89 6.50
CA PHE A 142 -32.41 23.87 5.48
C PHE A 142 -32.12 24.40 4.07
N ASN A 143 -32.69 25.56 3.71
CA ASN A 143 -32.44 26.19 2.41
C ASN A 143 -30.96 26.50 2.23
N LYS A 144 -30.29 26.96 3.30
CA LYS A 144 -28.85 27.24 3.24
C LYS A 144 -28.04 25.96 3.03
N LEU A 145 -28.40 24.88 3.72
CA LEU A 145 -27.77 23.56 3.57
C LEU A 145 -27.97 23.03 2.15
N GLN A 146 -29.17 23.19 1.58
CA GLN A 146 -29.48 22.81 0.21
C GLN A 146 -28.70 23.64 -0.81
N GLU A 147 -28.58 24.95 -0.60
CA GLU A 147 -27.77 25.84 -1.43
C GLU A 147 -26.29 25.41 -1.43
N ILE A 148 -25.74 25.11 -0.25
CA ILE A 148 -24.37 24.63 -0.10
C ILE A 148 -24.18 23.30 -0.82
N TYR A 149 -25.09 22.34 -0.61
CA TYR A 149 -24.99 21.00 -1.19
C TYR A 149 -25.14 21.02 -2.71
N SER A 150 -26.06 21.84 -3.23
CA SER A 150 -26.30 21.98 -4.68
C SER A 150 -25.20 22.74 -5.42
N LYS A 151 -24.58 23.74 -4.79
CA LYS A 151 -23.40 24.43 -5.35
C LYS A 151 -22.15 23.55 -5.36
N GLY A 152 -22.08 22.55 -4.48
CA GLY A 152 -20.90 21.72 -4.34
C GLY A 152 -19.76 22.46 -3.64
N ILE A 153 -18.54 22.39 -4.20
CA ILE A 153 -17.31 22.85 -3.55
C ILE A 153 -17.36 24.35 -3.23
N ILE A 154 -17.43 24.68 -1.95
CA ILE A 154 -17.15 26.04 -1.48
C ILE A 154 -15.65 26.12 -1.25
N GLN A 155 -14.99 26.96 -2.04
CA GLN A 155 -13.57 27.26 -1.86
C GLN A 155 -13.44 27.95 -0.49
N GLN A 156 -12.92 27.21 0.50
CA GLN A 156 -12.58 27.82 1.78
C GLN A 156 -11.31 28.61 1.54
N ASN A 157 -11.46 29.88 1.15
CA ASN A 157 -10.34 30.79 1.04
C ASN A 157 -9.81 31.03 2.46
N LEU A 158 -8.79 30.26 2.83
CA LEU A 158 -7.94 30.50 3.98
C LEU A 158 -6.55 30.72 3.41
N ASP A 159 -6.09 31.96 3.53
CA ASP A 159 -4.75 32.40 3.16
C ASP A 159 -3.71 31.37 3.64
N ASN A 160 -3.17 30.58 2.70
CA ASN A 160 -1.77 30.20 2.58
C ASN A 160 -1.62 29.10 1.51
N SER A 161 -0.91 29.47 0.44
CA SER A 161 -0.19 28.65 -0.55
C SER A 161 -0.61 27.17 -0.67
N HIS A 162 -1.20 26.83 -1.81
CA HIS A 162 -1.72 25.53 -2.28
C HIS A 162 -3.23 25.33 -2.08
N GLY A 163 -3.97 25.95 -3.00
CA GLY A 163 -5.42 25.84 -3.12
C GLY A 163 -5.87 24.38 -3.27
N SER A 164 -6.51 23.87 -2.23
CA SER A 164 -7.24 22.61 -2.23
C SER A 164 -8.53 22.80 -3.05
N GLN A 165 -8.41 22.63 -4.36
CA GLN A 165 -9.57 22.52 -5.24
C GLN A 165 -10.15 21.12 -5.07
N VAL A 166 -11.28 21.03 -4.40
CA VAL A 166 -12.06 19.80 -4.37
C VAL A 166 -12.78 19.70 -5.72
N LEU A 167 -12.72 18.56 -6.40
CA LEU A 167 -13.39 18.34 -7.69
C LEU A 167 -14.55 17.35 -7.48
N LEU A 168 -15.74 17.70 -7.99
CA LEU A 168 -16.89 16.80 -8.04
C LEU A 168 -17.04 16.32 -9.48
N LYS A 169 -16.93 15.01 -9.68
CA LYS A 169 -17.30 14.39 -10.95
C LYS A 169 -18.82 14.15 -10.92
N LYS A 170 -19.52 14.76 -11.86
CA LYS A 170 -20.94 14.49 -12.12
C LYS A 170 -21.08 13.26 -13.02
#